data_AF-A0AA38FJ83-F1
#
_entry.id   AF-A0AA38FJ83-F1
#
_cell.length_a   1.000
_cell.length_b   1.000
_cell.length_c   1.000
_cell.angle_alpha   90.00
_cell.angle_beta   90.00
_cell.angle_gamma   90.00
#
_symmetry.space_group_name_H-M   'P 1'
#
loop_
_entity.id
_entity.type
_entity.pdbx_description
1 polymer ?
#
loop_
_entity_poly.entity_id
_entity_poly.type
_entity_poly.pdbx_seq_one_letter_code
_entity_poly.pdbx_strand_id
1 'polypeptide(L)' 'MASDFKSLPIIDVGPLLEKINYSKMAEDPSVVEVARQLDKACRETGFFYV' A
#
# COMPACT_ATOMS: atom_id res chain seq x y z
N MET A 1 5.57 -23.89 10.08
CA MET A 1 4.35 -23.74 9.28
C MET A 1 4.66 -22.75 8.18
N ALA A 2 5.03 -23.23 7.00
CA ALA A 2 5.17 -22.36 5.84
C ALA A 2 3.74 -22.12 5.35
N SER A 3 3.15 -20.97 5.71
CA SER A 3 1.94 -20.52 5.04
C SER A 3 2.27 -20.45 3.55
N ASP A 4 1.44 -21.07 2.72
CA ASP A 4 1.53 -20.97 1.27
C ASP A 4 1.63 -19.49 0.86
N PHE A 5 2.86 -19.00 0.60
CA PHE A 5 3.15 -17.70 -0.02
C PHE A 5 2.76 -17.80 -1.51
N LYS A 6 1.49 -18.07 -1.81
CA LYS A 6 1.04 -18.25 -3.20
C LYS A 6 0.80 -16.94 -3.92
N SER A 7 0.61 -15.82 -3.22
CA SER A 7 0.57 -14.48 -3.82
C SER A 7 0.83 -13.42 -2.75
N LEU A 8 1.98 -12.77 -2.79
CA LEU A 8 2.20 -11.54 -2.02
C LEU A 8 1.30 -10.44 -2.61
N PRO A 9 0.64 -9.62 -1.78
CA PRO A 9 -0.13 -8.49 -2.29
C PRO A 9 0.81 -7.52 -3.01
N ILE A 10 0.44 -7.18 -4.25
CA ILE A 10 1.09 -6.13 -5.03
C ILE A 10 0.29 -4.85 -4.78
N ILE A 11 0.96 -3.83 -4.26
CA ILE A 11 0.35 -2.55 -3.89
C ILE A 11 0.93 -1.49 -4.80
N ASP A 12 0.08 -0.90 -5.64
CA ASP A 12 0.49 0.22 -6.48
C ASP A 12 0.75 1.47 -5.64
N VAL A 13 2.00 1.89 -5.53
CA VAL A 13 2.41 3.11 -4.81
C VAL A 13 2.56 4.33 -5.72
N GLY A 14 2.22 4.21 -7.01
CA GLY A 14 2.22 5.32 -7.97
C GLY A 14 1.58 6.60 -7.43
N PRO A 15 0.37 6.53 -6.83
CA PRO A 15 -0.29 7.71 -6.27
C PRO A 15 0.48 8.40 -5.15
N LEU A 16 1.29 7.67 -4.37
CA LEU A 16 2.15 8.26 -3.33
C LEU A 16 3.29 9.07 -3.97
N LEU A 17 3.88 8.55 -5.05
CA LEU A 17 4.99 9.20 -5.76
C LEU A 17 4.51 10.41 -6.55
N GLU A 18 3.38 10.30 -7.24
CA GLU A 18 2.81 11.39 -8.03
C GLU A 18 2.40 12.60 -7.17
N LYS A 19 1.94 12.33 -5.93
CA LYS A 19 1.32 13.36 -5.07
C LYS A 19 2.21 13.78 -3.91
N ILE A 20 3.46 13.32 -3.85
CA ILE A 20 4.41 13.65 -2.76
C ILE A 20 4.61 15.16 -2.57
N ASN A 21 4.49 15.94 -3.64
CA ASN A 21 4.67 17.39 -3.61
C ASN A 21 3.36 18.17 -3.39
N TYR A 22 2.23 17.49 -3.18
CA TYR A 22 0.92 18.14 -3.03
C TYR A 22 0.72 18.56 -1.58
N SER A 23 0.38 19.83 -1.34
CA SER A 23 0.14 20.35 0.02
C SER A 23 -0.99 19.62 0.77
N LYS A 24 -1.86 18.91 0.04
CA LYS A 24 -2.99 18.12 0.58
C LYS A 24 -2.89 16.63 0.23
N MET A 25 -1.67 16.11 0.08
CA MET A 25 -1.43 14.71 -0.25
C MET A 25 -2.18 13.73 0.66
N ALA A 26 -2.20 13.98 1.98
CA ALA A 26 -2.84 13.08 2.94
C ALA A 26 -4.38 13.05 2.85
N GLU A 27 -4.99 14.06 2.25
CA GLU A 27 -6.44 14.12 2.03
C GLU A 27 -6.83 13.49 0.68
N ASP A 28 -5.85 13.14 -0.15
CA ASP A 28 -6.11 12.60 -1.47
C ASP A 28 -6.66 11.16 -1.38
N PRO A 29 -7.81 10.87 -1.99
CA PRO A 29 -8.43 9.54 -1.90
C PRO A 29 -7.54 8.40 -2.40
N SER A 30 -6.71 8.66 -3.42
CA SER A 30 -5.79 7.66 -3.97
C SER A 30 -4.67 7.35 -2.98
N VAL A 31 -4.12 8.38 -2.32
CA VAL A 31 -3.10 8.21 -1.26
C VAL A 31 -3.67 7.46 -0.06
N VAL A 32 -4.89 7.81 0.36
CA VAL A 32 -5.56 7.16 1.51
C VAL A 32 -5.83 5.68 1.23
N GLU A 33 -6.27 5.32 0.01
CA GLU A 33 -6.50 3.92 -0.33
C GLU A 33 -5.18 3.11 -0.41
N VAL A 34 -4.10 3.70 -0.92
CA VAL A 34 -2.78 3.03 -0.88
C VAL A 34 -2.33 2.83 0.57
N ALA A 35 -2.48 3.83 1.44
CA ALA A 35 -2.16 3.71 2.86
C ALA A 35 -3.00 2.61 3.55
N ARG A 36 -4.27 2.46 3.19
CA ARG A 36 -5.15 1.41 3.71
C ARG A 36 -4.71 0.00 3.26
N GLN A 37 -4.31 -0.13 1.99
CA GLN A 37 -3.76 -1.39 1.47
C GLN A 37 -2.45 -1.77 2.16
N LEU A 38 -1.58 -0.78 2.41
CA LEU A 38 -0.34 -0.97 3.18
C LEU A 38 -0.64 -1.44 4.61
N ASP A 39 -1.56 -0.77 5.34
CA ASP A 39 -1.96 -1.18 6.69
C ASP A 39 -2.48 -2.63 6.71
N LYS A 40 -3.36 -2.98 5.75
CA LYS A 40 -3.91 -4.32 5.63
C LYS A 40 -2.82 -5.37 5.35
N ALA A 41 -1.95 -5.10 4.38
CA ALA A 41 -0.87 -6.03 4.02
C ALA A 41 0.13 -6.24 5.17
N CYS A 42 0.47 -5.18 5.90
CA CYS A 42 1.30 -5.24 7.09
C CYS A 42 0.68 -6.11 8.19
N ARG A 43 -0.64 -6.04 8.40
CA ARG A 43 -1.33 -6.83 9.44
C ARG A 43 -1.56 -8.29 9.06
N GLU A 44 -1.86 -8.56 7.79
CA GLU A 44 -2.23 -9.91 7.35
C GLU A 44 -1.01 -10.74 6.92
N THR A 45 -0.14 -10.19 6.09
CA THR A 45 0.98 -10.93 5.47
C THR A 45 2.34 -10.48 6.01
N GLY A 46 2.46 -9.21 6.42
CA GLY A 46 3.72 -8.61 6.88
C GLY A 46 4.70 -8.27 5.75
N PHE A 47 4.39 -8.64 4.51
CA PHE A 47 5.21 -8.43 3.31
C PHE A 47 4.32 -8.13 2.10
N PHE A 48 4.81 -7.31 1.18
CA PHE A 48 4.12 -6.90 -0.05
C PHE A 48 5.13 -6.45 -1.12
N TYR A 49 4.70 -6.42 -2.37
CA TYR A 49 5.44 -5.79 -3.47
C TYR A 49 4.87 -4.40 -3.77
N VAL A 50 5.73 -3.48 -4.22
CA VAL A 50 5.41 -2.10 -4.60
C VAL A 50 5.89 -1.79 -6.01
#